data_AF-X1LZS1-F1
#
_entry.id   AF-X1LZS1-F1
#
_cell.length_a   1.000
_cell.length_b   1.000
_cell.length_c   1.000
_cell.angle_alpha   90.00
_cell.angle_beta   90.00
_cell.angle_gamma   90.00
#
_symmetry.space_group_name_H-M   'P 1'
#
loop_
_entity.id
_entity.type
_entity.pdbx_description
1 polymer ?
#
loop_
_entity_poly.entity_id
_entity_poly.type
_entity_poly.pdbx_seq_one_letter_code
_entity_poly.pdbx_strand_id
1 'polypeptide(L)'
;MGFYEASDYDTNWAILNAVLAAGSQEALDVMPLIQTVTYNMYGASGWTKLNSDDDRDIISYDIWGVDYVAVDDPRFVRYGVFDGTSLKVSWDTSL
;
A
#
# COMPACT_ATOMS: atom_id res chain seq x y z
N MET A 1 -10.02 -5.64 -6.64
CA MET A 1 -8.67 -5.16 -6.95
C MET A 1 -7.78 -5.58 -5.78
N GLY A 2 -6.72 -6.33 -6.04
CA GLY A 2 -5.76 -6.74 -5.01
C GLY A 2 -4.85 -5.60 -4.59
N PHE A 3 -4.09 -5.77 -3.50
CA PHE A 3 -3.15 -4.74 -3.01
C PHE A 3 -2.13 -4.29 -4.07
N TYR A 4 -1.58 -5.23 -4.83
CA TYR A 4 -0.58 -4.92 -5.86
C TYR A 4 -1.17 -4.12 -7.03
N GLU A 5 -2.39 -4.46 -7.46
CA GLU A 5 -3.10 -3.70 -8.50
C GLU A 5 -3.43 -2.27 -8.02
N ALA A 6 -3.86 -2.13 -6.76
CA ALA A 6 -4.12 -0.83 -6.15
C ALA A 6 -2.85 0.03 -6.04
N SER A 7 -1.73 -0.59 -5.67
CA SER A 7 -0.44 0.11 -5.53
C SER A 7 0.15 0.52 -6.88
N ASP A 8 -0.03 -0.29 -7.92
CA ASP A 8 0.37 0.07 -9.29
C ASP A 8 -0.47 1.25 -9.82
N TYR A 9 -1.79 1.21 -9.60
CA TYR A 9 -2.67 2.35 -9.91
C TYR A 9 -2.20 3.63 -9.23
N ASP A 10 -1.93 3.57 -7.92
CA ASP A 10 -1.45 4.72 -7.15
C ASP A 10 -0.10 5.25 -7.67
N THR A 11 0.81 4.35 -8.05
CA THR A 11 2.12 4.73 -8.58
C THR A 11 1.96 5.51 -9.89
N ASN A 12 1.12 5.02 -10.80
CA ASN A 12 0.82 5.72 -12.05
C ASN A 12 0.17 7.08 -11.80
N TRP A 13 -0.73 7.17 -10.82
CA TRP A 13 -1.38 8.43 -10.46
C TRP A 13 -0.38 9.44 -9.83
N ALA A 14 0.54 8.98 -8.99
CA ALA A 14 1.59 9.83 -8.42
C ALA A 14 2.49 10.40 -9.52
N ILE A 15 2.95 9.57 -10.47
CA ILE A 15 3.78 10.01 -11.58
C ILE A 15 3.04 11.04 -12.45
N LEU A 16 1.77 10.79 -12.78
CA LEU A 16 0.96 11.73 -13.55
C LEU A 16 0.85 13.08 -12.84
N ASN A 17 0.55 13.09 -11.54
CA ASN A 17 0.45 14.33 -10.78
C ASN A 17 1.79 15.06 -10.69
N ALA A 18 2.90 14.35 -10.59
CA ALA A 18 4.23 14.94 -10.60
C ALA A 18 4.56 15.59 -11.96
N VAL A 19 4.21 14.94 -13.07
CA VAL A 19 4.32 15.50 -14.44
C VAL A 19 3.48 16.78 -14.58
N LEU A 20 2.23 16.75 -14.10
CA LEU A 20 1.34 17.91 -14.13
C LEU A 20 1.86 19.08 -13.27
N ALA A 21 2.41 18.78 -12.09
CA ALA A 21 2.98 19.77 -11.20
C ALA A 21 4.30 20.37 -11.74
N ALA A 22 5.13 19.56 -12.40
CA ALA A 22 6.34 20.02 -13.07
C ALA A 22 6.04 20.84 -14.33
N GLY A 23 4.90 20.56 -14.99
CA GLY A 23 4.64 21.06 -16.34
C GLY A 23 5.63 20.49 -17.37
N SER A 24 6.21 19.32 -17.08
CA SER A 24 7.30 18.70 -17.85
C SER A 24 7.21 17.18 -17.75
N GLN A 25 7.66 16.49 -18.79
CA GLN A 25 7.82 15.02 -18.81
C GLN A 25 9.28 14.60 -18.59
N GLU A 26 10.20 15.56 -18.46
CA GLU A 26 11.61 15.28 -18.22
C GLU A 26 11.81 14.75 -16.80
N ALA A 27 12.48 13.61 -16.69
CA ALA A 27 12.60 12.90 -15.40
C ALA A 27 13.27 13.74 -14.31
N LEU A 28 14.24 14.58 -14.67
CA LEU A 28 14.95 15.45 -13.71
C LEU A 28 14.08 16.59 -13.17
N ASP A 29 13.01 16.96 -13.88
CA ASP A 29 12.02 17.94 -13.41
C ASP A 29 10.96 17.28 -12.51
N VAL A 30 10.62 16.02 -12.81
CA VAL A 30 9.53 15.26 -12.16
C VAL A 30 9.97 14.61 -10.85
N MET A 31 11.14 13.95 -10.85
CA MET A 31 11.64 13.16 -9.72
C MET A 31 11.67 13.93 -8.39
N PRO A 32 12.12 15.21 -8.32
CA PRO A 32 12.11 15.97 -7.07
C PRO A 32 10.72 16.19 -6.46
N LEU A 33 9.65 16.06 -7.26
CA LEU A 33 8.27 16.30 -6.82
C LEU A 33 7.59 15.04 -6.25
N ILE A 34 8.15 13.84 -6.49
CA ILE A 34 7.53 12.57 -6.13
C ILE A 34 7.18 12.52 -4.64
N GLN A 35 8.13 12.83 -3.76
CA GLN A 35 7.94 12.88 -2.31
C GLN A 35 6.81 13.84 -1.90
N THR A 36 6.69 15.00 -2.56
CA THR A 36 5.63 15.98 -2.25
C THR A 36 4.26 15.48 -2.73
N VAL A 37 4.19 14.89 -3.92
CA VAL A 37 2.95 14.36 -4.47
C VAL A 37 2.44 13.18 -3.65
N THR A 38 3.29 12.21 -3.36
CA THR A 38 2.92 11.00 -2.63
C THR A 38 2.54 11.30 -1.18
N TYR A 39 3.16 12.30 -0.55
CA TYR A 39 2.77 12.79 0.77
C TYR A 39 1.33 13.35 0.79
N ASN A 40 0.91 14.05 -0.27
CA ASN A 40 -0.40 14.70 -0.34
C ASN A 40 -1.50 13.80 -0.92
N MET A 41 -1.19 12.56 -1.29
CA MET A 41 -2.10 11.67 -2.01
C MET A 41 -2.57 10.51 -1.12
N TYR A 42 -3.90 10.33 -1.07
CA TYR A 42 -4.55 9.14 -0.52
C TYR A 42 -5.17 8.35 -1.66
N GLY A 43 -4.52 7.26 -2.05
CA GLY A 43 -4.86 6.46 -3.22
C GLY A 43 -5.69 5.23 -2.90
N ALA A 44 -5.83 4.34 -3.88
CA ALA A 44 -6.54 3.08 -3.76
C ALA A 44 -5.88 2.11 -2.76
N SER A 45 -4.56 2.20 -2.54
CA SER A 45 -3.86 1.41 -1.52
C SER A 45 -3.61 2.16 -0.20
N GLY A 46 -4.28 3.31 -0.01
CA GLY A 46 -4.20 4.12 1.20
C GLY A 46 -3.25 5.31 1.07
N TRP A 47 -2.70 5.76 2.19
CA TRP A 47 -1.77 6.91 2.17
C TRP A 47 -0.47 6.55 1.46
N THR A 48 -0.07 7.36 0.48
CA THR A 48 1.06 7.02 -0.39
C THR A 48 2.40 7.59 0.02
N LYS A 49 2.45 8.29 1.17
CA LYS A 49 3.67 8.90 1.69
C LYS A 49 4.85 7.93 1.67
N LEU A 50 5.99 8.45 1.22
CA LEU A 50 7.26 7.74 1.24
C LEU A 50 8.11 8.18 2.44
N ASN A 51 9.00 7.29 2.89
CA ASN A 51 10.01 7.57 3.90
C ASN A 51 11.30 8.12 3.25
N SER A 52 12.37 8.27 4.04
CA SER A 52 13.66 8.75 3.54
C SER A 52 14.38 7.82 2.58
N ASP A 53 13.96 6.56 2.52
CA ASP A 53 14.51 5.50 1.67
C ASP A 53 13.65 5.29 0.42
N ASP A 54 12.68 6.20 0.16
CA ASP A 54 11.71 6.15 -0.94
C ASP A 54 10.73 4.95 -0.90
N ASP A 55 10.62 4.28 0.26
CA ASP A 55 9.64 3.22 0.52
C ASP A 55 8.34 3.79 1.11
N ARG A 56 7.21 3.07 1.02
CA ARG A 56 5.96 3.45 1.72
C ARG A 56 6.23 3.61 3.22
N ASP A 57 5.93 4.79 3.76
CA ASP A 57 6.17 5.14 5.16
C ASP A 57 5.25 4.34 6.11
N ILE A 58 4.01 4.08 5.66
CA ILE A 58 3.02 3.32 6.42
C ILE A 58 2.41 2.28 5.49
N ILE A 59 2.39 1.03 5.94
CA ILE A 59 1.71 -0.06 5.25
C ILE A 59 0.94 -0.92 6.26
N SER A 60 -0.27 -1.31 5.88
CA SER A 60 -1.04 -2.32 6.59
C SER A 60 -1.03 -3.60 5.77
N TYR A 61 -0.92 -4.75 6.44
CA TYR A 61 -0.91 -6.04 5.77
C TYR A 61 -1.78 -7.05 6.50
N ASP A 62 -2.44 -7.88 5.71
CA ASP A 62 -3.16 -9.04 6.21
C ASP A 62 -2.17 -10.13 6.66
N ILE A 63 -2.50 -10.80 7.76
CA ILE A 63 -1.76 -11.95 8.27
C ILE A 63 -2.51 -13.20 7.85
N TRP A 64 -1.90 -14.01 7.00
CA TRP A 64 -2.50 -15.22 6.44
C TRP A 64 -1.78 -16.48 6.92
N GLY A 65 -2.51 -17.59 7.02
CA GLY A 65 -1.97 -18.88 7.40
C GLY A 65 -2.86 -20.03 6.93
N VAL A 66 -2.43 -21.27 7.20
CA VAL A 66 -3.21 -22.47 6.87
C VAL A 66 -4.02 -22.90 8.10
N ASP A 67 -5.32 -23.10 7.92
CA ASP A 67 -6.23 -23.68 8.91
C ASP A 67 -6.97 -24.90 8.35
N TYR A 68 -7.46 -25.77 9.24
CA TYR A 68 -8.30 -26.92 8.89
C TYR A 68 -9.75 -26.61 9.26
N VAL A 69 -10.52 -26.10 8.28
CA VAL A 69 -11.95 -25.82 8.48
C VAL A 69 -12.81 -27.09 8.54
N ALA A 70 -12.24 -28.23 8.15
CA ALA A 70 -12.76 -29.58 8.36
C ALA A 70 -11.59 -30.58 8.41
N VAL A 71 -11.87 -31.83 8.81
CA VAL A 71 -10.90 -32.94 8.73
C VAL A 71 -10.41 -33.06 7.28
N ASP A 72 -9.09 -32.99 7.10
CA ASP A 72 -8.40 -33.06 5.81
C ASP A 72 -8.76 -31.95 4.78
N ASP A 73 -9.31 -30.80 5.19
CA ASP A 73 -9.57 -29.62 4.33
C ASP A 73 -8.72 -28.40 4.74
N PRO A 74 -7.41 -28.37 4.42
CA PRO A 74 -6.56 -27.23 4.70
C PRO A 74 -6.92 -26.05 3.78
N ARG A 75 -7.17 -24.89 4.37
CA ARG A 75 -7.46 -23.64 3.65
C ARG A 75 -6.50 -22.54 4.07
N PHE A 76 -6.19 -21.67 3.12
CA PHE A 76 -5.49 -20.44 3.40
C PHE A 76 -6.49 -19.39 3.87
N VAL A 77 -6.42 -19.03 5.15
CA VAL A 77 -7.35 -18.12 5.81
C VAL A 77 -6.60 -16.91 6.35
N ARG A 78 -7.33 -15.80 6.49
CA ARG A 78 -6.80 -14.59 7.13
C ARG A 78 -6.99 -14.71 8.63
N TYR A 79 -5.92 -14.61 9.39
CA TYR A 79 -5.93 -14.64 10.86
C TYR A 79 -6.05 -13.26 11.49
N GLY A 80 -5.75 -12.21 10.74
CA GLY A 80 -5.81 -10.85 11.25
C GLY A 80 -5.17 -9.84 10.31
N VAL A 81 -5.00 -8.63 10.84
CA VAL A 81 -4.44 -7.50 10.12
C VAL A 81 -3.45 -6.78 11.03
N PHE A 82 -2.26 -6.49 10.51
CA PHE A 82 -1.37 -5.49 11.09
C PHE A 82 -1.71 -4.11 10.51
N ASP A 83 -2.03 -3.15 11.38
CA ASP A 83 -2.22 -1.75 11.02
C ASP A 83 -0.92 -0.96 11.25
N GLY A 84 -0.30 -0.52 10.16
CA GLY A 84 0.94 0.26 10.20
C GLY A 84 0.79 1.65 10.82
N THR A 85 -0.42 2.20 10.91
CA THR A 85 -0.67 3.51 11.51
C THR A 85 -0.64 3.42 13.04
N SER A 86 -1.29 2.39 13.60
CA SER A 86 -1.34 2.18 15.04
C SER A 86 -0.26 1.23 15.58
N LEU A 87 0.48 0.56 14.70
CA LEU A 87 1.47 -0.48 15.00
C LEU A 87 0.87 -1.64 15.82
N LYS A 88 -0.38 -1.99 15.53
CA LYS A 88 -1.13 -3.02 16.26
C LYS A 88 -1.60 -4.11 15.33
N VAL A 89 -1.67 -5.32 15.87
CA VAL A 89 -2.33 -6.45 15.23
C VAL A 89 -3.73 -6.60 15.79
N SER A 90 -4.71 -6.73 14.90
CA SER A 90 -6.06 -7.17 15.23
C SER A 90 -6.23 -8.60 14.73
N TRP A 91 -6.59 -9.51 15.63
CA TRP A 91 -6.81 -10.92 15.31
C TRP A 91 -8.30 -11.18 15.05
N ASP A 92 -8.60 -11.94 14.01
CA ASP A 92 -9.93 -12.42 13.71
C ASP A 92 -10.25 -13.56 14.68
N THR A 93 -11.15 -13.31 15.66
CA THR A 93 -11.45 -14.27 16.75
C THR A 93 -12.57 -15.25 16.43
N SER A 94 -13.18 -15.12 15.25
CA SER A 94 -14.15 -16.05 14.69
C SER A 94 -13.68 -16.45 13.30
N LEU A 95 -13.09 -17.63 13.18
CA LEU A 95 -12.75 -18.28 11.92
C LEU A 95 -13.84 -19.29 11.56
#